data_AF-A0A2H0ZY82-F1
#
_entry.id   AF-A0A2H0ZY82-F1
#
_cell.length_a   1.000
_cell.length_b   1.000
_cell.length_c   1.000
_cell.angle_alpha   90.00
_cell.angle_beta   90.00
_cell.angle_gamma   90.00
#
_symmetry.space_group_name_H-M   'P 1'
#
loop_
_entity.id
_entity.type
_entity.pdbx_description
1 polymer ?
#
loop_
_entity_poly.entity_id
_entity_poly.type
_entity_poly.pdbx_seq_one_letter_code
_entity_poly.pdbx_strand_id
1 'polypeptide(L)'
;MMTTTLSYYKKIYRCINRLPIDLKSLKVAKDKVKNAFKTKHSSNSALADPKQYKDSIRLMTSLLNGDYKSFPETLDLIYKKGEPFDDWARDFLHTKYSSFKSSWPQVHLLEEFGMKYHIDHYNKELQKSKPEDMEFSLMKEMKLSLLSHEKPIQPLRHHHHKSSVQSLVKEAEKFYKFILANSNALLNGRSKPFEVIYEPTRFGLPKSVAAREHDLRTKVTHVKNIIRQLRPLSREQLTHLAEVASGKIEEERVRINPSFFRYASRQHNAINDVSPFERIYLRQKQLVPNERNIRYFYRDYVTKQFYKDEDGTLKMGPMRFYD
;
A
#
# COMPACT_ATOMS: atom_id res chain seq x y z
N MET A 1 3.72 2.16 -34.50
CA MET A 1 3.10 0.81 -34.44
C MET A 1 2.12 0.75 -33.27
N MET A 2 0.82 0.58 -33.54
CA MET A 2 -0.18 0.39 -32.46
C MET A 2 0.08 -0.96 -31.77
N THR A 3 0.39 -0.93 -30.47
CA THR A 3 0.56 -2.16 -29.69
C THR A 3 -0.81 -2.72 -29.36
N THR A 4 -1.15 -3.86 -29.98
CA THR A 4 -2.45 -4.52 -29.79
C THR A 4 -2.55 -5.21 -28.42
N THR A 5 -3.78 -5.42 -27.95
CA THR A 5 -4.10 -6.17 -26.73
C THR A 5 -3.46 -7.55 -26.71
N LEU A 6 -3.45 -8.24 -27.86
CA LEU A 6 -2.75 -9.52 -28.04
C LEU A 6 -1.23 -9.42 -27.85
N SER A 7 -0.61 -8.32 -28.28
CA SER A 7 0.83 -8.09 -28.11
C SER A 7 1.22 -7.97 -26.64
N TYR A 8 0.44 -7.20 -25.85
CA TYR A 8 0.64 -7.10 -24.40
C TYR A 8 0.44 -8.43 -23.69
N TYR A 9 -0.65 -9.16 -24.02
CA TYR A 9 -0.90 -10.49 -23.48
C TYR A 9 0.27 -11.44 -23.73
N LYS A 10 0.73 -11.54 -24.99
CA LYS A 10 1.87 -12.40 -25.36
C LYS A 10 3.16 -11.99 -24.64
N LYS A 11 3.43 -10.69 -24.51
CA LYS A 11 4.62 -10.19 -23.78
C LYS A 11 4.56 -10.55 -22.30
N ILE A 12 3.46 -10.26 -21.62
CA ILE A 12 3.28 -10.58 -20.19
C ILE A 12 3.38 -12.09 -19.97
N TYR A 13 2.71 -12.89 -20.80
CA TYR A 13 2.72 -14.34 -20.66
C TYR A 13 4.13 -14.93 -20.86
N ARG A 14 4.92 -14.38 -21.80
CA ARG A 14 6.33 -14.74 -21.99
C ARG A 14 7.17 -14.39 -20.76
N CYS A 15 6.98 -13.21 -20.17
CA CYS A 15 7.67 -12.82 -18.93
C CYS A 15 7.31 -13.78 -17.79
N ILE A 16 6.02 -14.03 -17.56
CA ILE A 16 5.53 -14.92 -16.50
C ILE A 16 6.17 -16.29 -16.61
N ASN A 17 6.15 -16.91 -17.80
CA ASN A 17 6.74 -18.24 -18.03
C ASN A 17 8.23 -18.35 -17.66
N ARG A 18 8.94 -17.24 -17.52
CA ARG A 18 10.36 -17.19 -17.22
C ARG A 18 10.65 -16.72 -15.79
N LEU A 19 9.64 -16.32 -15.01
CA LEU A 19 9.86 -15.77 -13.69
C LEU A 19 10.50 -16.80 -12.73
N PRO A 20 11.39 -16.36 -11.83
CA PRO A 20 12.02 -17.19 -10.80
C PRO A 20 11.07 -17.45 -9.62
N ILE A 21 9.89 -18.00 -9.89
CA ILE A 21 8.85 -18.29 -8.89
C ILE A 21 8.45 -19.75 -8.93
N ASP A 22 7.81 -20.24 -7.87
CA ASP A 22 7.27 -21.61 -7.79
C ASP A 22 6.15 -21.85 -8.81
N LEU A 23 5.92 -23.12 -9.15
CA LEU A 23 4.95 -23.51 -10.17
C LEU A 23 3.51 -23.13 -9.82
N LYS A 24 3.12 -23.11 -8.54
CA LYS A 24 1.77 -22.68 -8.14
C LYS A 24 1.61 -21.16 -8.25
N SER A 25 2.58 -20.35 -7.81
CA SER A 25 2.61 -18.90 -8.06
C SER A 25 2.56 -18.59 -9.56
N LEU A 26 3.29 -19.35 -10.37
CA LEU A 26 3.30 -19.23 -11.83
C LEU A 26 1.89 -19.47 -12.41
N LYS A 27 1.19 -20.50 -11.92
CA LYS A 27 -0.19 -20.82 -12.33
C LYS A 27 -1.14 -19.68 -11.96
N VAL A 28 -1.09 -19.20 -10.71
CA VAL A 28 -1.89 -18.06 -10.24
C VAL A 28 -1.66 -16.83 -11.12
N ALA A 29 -0.41 -16.49 -11.44
CA ALA A 29 -0.08 -15.37 -12.31
C ALA A 29 -0.66 -15.53 -13.72
N LYS A 30 -0.56 -16.73 -14.32
CA LYS A 30 -1.13 -17.04 -15.63
C LYS A 30 -2.64 -16.90 -15.65
N ASP A 31 -3.31 -17.45 -14.63
CA ASP A 31 -4.77 -17.42 -14.53
C ASP A 31 -5.28 -15.99 -14.36
N LYS A 32 -4.62 -15.19 -13.51
CA LYS A 32 -4.95 -13.76 -13.37
C LYS A 32 -4.81 -12.98 -14.68
N VAL A 33 -3.72 -13.19 -15.42
CA VAL A 33 -3.54 -12.55 -16.73
C VAL A 33 -4.58 -13.04 -17.73
N LYS A 34 -4.83 -14.35 -17.81
CA LYS A 34 -5.85 -14.90 -18.70
C LYS A 34 -7.23 -14.29 -18.40
N ASN A 35 -7.61 -14.18 -17.13
CA ASN A 35 -8.89 -13.61 -16.72
C ASN A 35 -8.97 -12.11 -17.02
N ALA A 36 -7.92 -11.33 -16.74
CA ALA A 36 -7.88 -9.89 -17.02
C ALA A 36 -8.01 -9.55 -18.52
N PHE A 37 -7.57 -10.44 -19.41
CA PHE A 37 -7.70 -10.29 -20.86
C PHE A 37 -8.94 -10.98 -21.44
N LYS A 38 -9.62 -11.85 -20.69
CA LYS A 38 -10.92 -12.44 -21.06
C LYS A 38 -12.10 -11.50 -20.80
N THR A 39 -12.05 -10.75 -19.70
CA THR A 39 -13.16 -9.89 -19.24
C THR A 39 -13.26 -8.54 -19.97
N LYS A 40 -12.34 -8.23 -20.90
CA LYS A 40 -12.34 -7.01 -21.73
C LYS A 40 -12.34 -7.42 -23.21
N HIS A 41 -13.46 -7.23 -23.90
CA HIS A 41 -13.76 -7.78 -25.24
C HIS A 41 -12.80 -7.40 -26.39
N SER A 42 -12.84 -8.25 -27.44
CA SER A 42 -12.19 -8.14 -28.78
C SER A 42 -10.66 -8.09 -28.77
N SER A 43 -10.02 -9.02 -29.50
CA SER A 43 -8.55 -9.09 -29.67
C SER A 43 -7.93 -7.80 -30.26
N ASN A 44 -8.76 -6.94 -30.85
CA ASN A 44 -8.40 -5.72 -31.55
C ASN A 44 -8.87 -4.42 -30.86
N SER A 45 -9.47 -4.47 -29.67
CA SER A 45 -9.91 -3.27 -28.95
C SER A 45 -8.72 -2.49 -28.36
N ALA A 46 -8.85 -1.17 -28.29
CA ALA A 46 -7.91 -0.31 -27.57
C ALA A 46 -7.93 -0.65 -26.07
N LEU A 47 -6.76 -0.83 -25.48
CA LEU A 47 -6.62 -1.12 -24.05
C LEU A 47 -7.12 0.05 -23.19
N ALA A 48 -8.00 -0.25 -22.23
CA ALA A 48 -8.53 0.73 -21.28
C ALA A 48 -7.46 1.40 -20.39
N ASP A 49 -6.31 0.74 -20.16
CA ASP A 49 -5.17 1.33 -19.45
C ASP A 49 -3.82 0.69 -19.85
N PRO A 50 -3.14 1.20 -20.90
CA PRO A 50 -1.84 0.69 -21.34
C PRO A 50 -0.72 0.83 -20.30
N LYS A 51 -0.84 1.80 -19.37
CA LYS A 51 0.22 2.12 -18.40
C LYS A 51 0.36 0.98 -17.39
N GLN A 52 -0.76 0.45 -16.90
CA GLN A 52 -0.78 -0.66 -15.95
C GLN A 52 -0.04 -1.90 -16.46
N TYR A 53 -0.20 -2.23 -17.75
CA TYR A 53 0.47 -3.39 -18.37
C TYR A 53 1.95 -3.14 -18.62
N LYS A 54 2.32 -1.91 -19.04
CA LYS A 54 3.73 -1.50 -19.17
C LYS A 54 4.46 -1.60 -17.83
N ASP A 55 3.86 -1.11 -16.75
CA ASP A 55 4.46 -1.17 -15.40
C ASP A 55 4.65 -2.62 -14.95
N SER A 56 3.68 -3.49 -15.23
CA SER A 56 3.75 -4.92 -14.89
C SER A 56 4.85 -5.64 -15.70
N ILE A 57 4.98 -5.33 -17.00
CA ILE A 57 6.07 -5.86 -17.84
C ILE A 57 7.42 -5.35 -17.35
N ARG A 58 7.53 -4.05 -17.05
CA ARG A 58 8.77 -3.44 -16.55
C ARG A 58 9.24 -4.13 -15.28
N LEU A 59 8.33 -4.32 -14.32
CA LEU A 59 8.63 -4.99 -13.04
C LEU A 59 9.14 -6.43 -13.26
N MET A 60 8.39 -7.24 -14.02
CA MET A 60 8.79 -8.62 -14.31
C MET A 60 10.10 -8.69 -15.08
N THR A 61 10.34 -7.76 -16.01
CA THR A 61 11.59 -7.71 -16.80
C THR A 61 12.77 -7.29 -15.92
N SER A 62 12.57 -6.35 -14.98
CA SER A 62 13.59 -5.98 -14.00
C SER A 62 14.07 -7.21 -13.22
N LEU A 63 13.11 -8.00 -12.71
CA LEU A 63 13.42 -9.21 -11.98
C LEU A 63 14.16 -10.26 -12.82
N LEU A 64 13.73 -10.44 -14.08
CA LEU A 64 14.40 -11.34 -15.03
C LEU A 64 15.83 -10.90 -15.39
N ASN A 65 16.11 -9.59 -15.33
CA ASN A 65 17.41 -8.99 -15.60
C ASN A 65 18.33 -8.95 -14.37
N GLY A 66 17.91 -9.54 -13.24
CA GLY A 66 18.73 -9.67 -12.03
C GLY A 66 18.46 -8.64 -10.92
N ASP A 67 17.45 -7.78 -11.08
CA ASP A 67 17.03 -6.87 -10.00
C ASP A 67 16.12 -7.60 -8.99
N TYR A 68 16.73 -8.42 -8.14
CA TYR A 68 16.00 -9.20 -7.14
C TYR A 68 15.39 -8.37 -6.01
N LYS A 69 15.69 -7.06 -5.91
CA LYS A 69 14.99 -6.16 -4.98
C LYS A 69 13.51 -6.00 -5.33
N SER A 70 13.15 -6.21 -6.60
CA SER A 70 11.77 -6.18 -7.11
C SER A 70 10.99 -7.49 -6.88
N PHE A 71 11.59 -8.48 -6.21
CA PHE A 71 10.95 -9.78 -5.96
C PHE A 71 9.69 -9.67 -5.10
N PRO A 72 9.68 -8.95 -3.95
CA PRO A 72 8.47 -8.71 -3.17
C PRO A 72 7.34 -8.06 -3.97
N GLU A 73 7.68 -7.05 -4.76
CA GLU A 73 6.73 -6.30 -5.59
C GLU A 73 6.12 -7.20 -6.68
N THR A 74 6.91 -8.14 -7.21
CA THR A 74 6.44 -9.14 -8.17
C THR A 74 5.46 -10.11 -7.53
N LEU A 75 5.71 -10.56 -6.29
CA LEU A 75 4.76 -11.38 -5.54
C LEU A 75 3.49 -10.60 -5.19
N ASP A 76 3.61 -9.33 -4.80
CA ASP A 76 2.44 -8.45 -4.56
C ASP A 76 1.61 -8.25 -5.83
N LEU A 77 2.25 -8.16 -7.00
CA LEU A 77 1.57 -8.15 -8.29
C LEU A 77 0.76 -9.42 -8.53
N ILE A 78 1.26 -10.59 -8.11
CA ILE A 78 0.61 -11.89 -8.30
C ILE A 78 -0.51 -12.08 -7.28
N TYR A 79 -0.27 -11.77 -6.01
CA TYR A 79 -1.17 -12.14 -4.92
C TYR A 79 -2.10 -11.02 -4.47
N LYS A 80 -1.65 -9.77 -4.44
CA LYS A 80 -2.44 -8.65 -3.89
C LYS A 80 -3.12 -7.81 -4.96
N LYS A 81 -2.52 -7.67 -6.14
CA LYS A 81 -3.12 -6.86 -7.21
C LYS A 81 -4.40 -7.50 -7.73
N GLY A 82 -5.45 -6.69 -7.83
CA GLY A 82 -6.78 -7.11 -8.27
C GLY A 82 -7.66 -7.70 -7.17
N GLU A 83 -7.10 -8.03 -6.00
CA GLU A 83 -7.91 -8.44 -4.85
C GLU A 83 -8.70 -7.24 -4.33
N PRO A 84 -9.96 -7.42 -3.88
CA PRO A 84 -10.73 -6.35 -3.25
C PRO A 84 -10.12 -5.95 -1.90
N PHE A 85 -10.25 -4.68 -1.55
CA PHE A 85 -10.03 -4.24 -0.17
C PHE A 85 -11.23 -4.63 0.69
N ASP A 86 -10.97 -4.92 1.97
CA ASP A 86 -12.00 -4.93 3.00
C ASP A 86 -12.87 -3.68 2.89
N ASP A 87 -14.17 -3.80 3.15
CA ASP A 87 -15.11 -2.70 2.93
C ASP A 87 -14.75 -1.47 3.77
N TRP A 88 -14.33 -1.64 5.03
CA TRP A 88 -13.86 -0.52 5.86
C TRP A 88 -12.63 0.17 5.28
N ALA A 89 -11.67 -0.58 4.73
CA ALA A 89 -10.45 -0.03 4.16
C ALA A 89 -10.76 0.70 2.85
N ARG A 90 -11.67 0.15 2.04
CA ARG A 90 -12.18 0.80 0.83
C ARG A 90 -12.84 2.12 1.16
N ASP A 91 -13.79 2.11 2.11
CA ASP A 91 -14.50 3.30 2.58
C ASP A 91 -13.50 4.35 3.08
N PHE A 92 -12.59 3.96 3.97
CA PHE A 92 -11.56 4.85 4.52
C PHE A 92 -10.68 5.49 3.43
N LEU A 93 -10.27 4.71 2.42
CA LEU A 93 -9.46 5.22 1.30
C LEU A 93 -10.23 6.25 0.45
N HIS A 94 -11.54 6.10 0.29
CA HIS A 94 -12.40 7.03 -0.46
C HIS A 94 -12.88 8.25 0.33
N THR A 95 -12.96 8.17 1.67
CA THR A 95 -13.36 9.29 2.52
C THR A 95 -12.37 10.44 2.45
N LYS A 96 -12.84 11.69 2.23
CA LYS A 96 -11.96 12.87 2.19
C LYS A 96 -11.32 13.13 3.56
N TYR A 97 -10.12 13.70 3.58
CA TYR A 97 -9.39 13.95 4.84
C TYR A 97 -10.19 14.83 5.81
N SER A 98 -10.94 15.81 5.27
CA SER A 98 -11.74 16.77 6.03
C SER A 98 -12.83 16.10 6.87
N SER A 99 -13.40 14.99 6.39
CA SER A 99 -14.42 14.24 7.13
C SER A 99 -13.85 13.63 8.42
N PHE A 100 -12.55 13.35 8.49
CA PHE A 100 -11.91 12.80 9.68
C PHE A 100 -11.59 13.84 10.75
N LYS A 101 -11.70 15.14 10.46
CA LYS A 101 -11.25 16.23 11.36
C LYS A 101 -11.83 16.13 12.77
N SER A 102 -13.11 15.81 12.91
CA SER A 102 -13.81 15.70 14.19
C SER A 102 -13.57 14.38 14.92
N SER A 103 -13.13 13.34 14.21
CA SER A 103 -13.03 11.97 14.76
C SER A 103 -11.59 11.49 14.92
N TRP A 104 -10.62 12.17 14.30
CA TRP A 104 -9.22 11.77 14.36
C TRP A 104 -8.61 12.11 15.72
N PRO A 105 -7.85 11.21 16.36
CA PRO A 105 -7.15 11.50 17.60
C PRO A 105 -6.13 12.63 17.45
N GLN A 106 -6.30 13.69 18.25
CA GLN A 106 -5.43 14.87 18.26
C GLN A 106 -4.84 15.03 19.66
N VAL A 107 -3.54 15.26 19.73
CA VAL A 107 -2.79 15.48 20.97
C VAL A 107 -2.13 16.84 20.88
N HIS A 108 -2.45 17.74 21.80
CA HIS A 108 -1.74 19.02 21.95
C HIS A 108 -0.70 18.87 23.05
N LEU A 109 0.58 18.98 22.71
CA LEU A 109 1.66 18.72 23.69
C LEU A 109 1.60 19.65 24.91
N LEU A 110 1.08 20.86 24.74
CA LEU A 110 0.94 21.77 25.87
C LEU A 110 -0.09 21.27 26.90
N GLU A 111 -1.13 20.56 26.48
CA GLU A 111 -2.13 19.96 27.39
C GLU A 111 -1.52 18.82 28.21
N GLU A 112 -0.56 18.09 27.63
CA GLU A 112 0.10 16.94 28.27
C GLU A 112 1.22 17.35 29.23
N PHE A 113 1.99 18.39 28.89
CA PHE A 113 3.24 18.75 29.61
C PHE A 113 3.25 20.17 30.18
N GLY A 114 2.23 20.98 29.91
CA GLY A 114 2.17 22.39 30.31
C GLY A 114 1.70 22.60 31.76
N MET A 115 2.01 23.77 32.30
CA MET A 115 1.40 24.22 33.56
C MET A 115 -0.03 24.72 33.31
N LYS A 116 -0.92 24.51 34.28
CA LYS A 116 -2.36 24.82 34.18
C LYS A 116 -2.67 26.20 33.59
N TYR A 117 -1.97 27.24 34.05
CA TYR A 117 -2.15 28.61 33.54
C TYR A 117 -1.87 28.75 32.03
N HIS A 118 -0.80 28.11 31.54
CA HIS A 118 -0.44 28.15 30.13
C HIS A 118 -1.39 27.30 29.27
N ILE A 119 -1.88 26.18 29.81
CA ILE A 119 -2.91 25.35 29.17
C ILE A 119 -4.19 26.17 28.96
N ASP A 120 -4.66 26.87 29.99
CA ASP A 120 -5.87 27.68 29.92
C ASP A 120 -5.74 28.80 28.87
N HIS A 121 -4.58 29.46 28.82
CA HIS A 121 -4.30 30.48 27.82
C HIS A 121 -4.28 29.91 26.40
N TYR A 122 -3.60 28.77 26.21
CA TYR A 122 -3.53 28.08 24.93
C TYR A 122 -4.89 27.62 24.44
N ASN A 123 -5.73 27.07 25.33
CA ASN A 123 -7.07 26.59 24.99
C ASN A 123 -8.01 27.72 24.58
N LYS A 124 -7.90 28.89 25.22
CA LYS A 124 -8.64 30.09 24.79
C LYS A 124 -8.27 30.50 23.37
N GLU A 125 -6.98 30.52 23.03
CA GLU A 125 -6.53 30.84 21.68
C GLU A 125 -6.91 29.74 20.66
N LEU A 126 -6.88 28.47 21.08
CA LEU A 126 -7.30 27.35 20.27
C LEU A 126 -8.79 27.44 19.91
N GLN A 127 -9.66 27.79 20.87
CA GLN A 127 -11.09 28.00 20.64
C GLN A 127 -11.35 29.16 19.68
N LYS A 128 -10.63 30.29 19.83
CA LYS A 128 -10.75 31.43 18.89
C LYS A 128 -10.42 31.06 17.45
N SER A 129 -9.55 30.08 17.26
CA SER A 129 -9.11 29.64 15.93
C SER A 129 -10.02 28.59 15.29
N LYS A 130 -11.11 28.15 15.95
CA LYS A 130 -12.09 27.21 15.39
C LYS A 130 -13.30 27.99 14.84
N PRO A 131 -13.41 28.16 13.50
CA PRO A 131 -14.52 28.89 12.89
C PRO A 131 -15.87 28.15 12.96
N GLU A 132 -15.88 26.89 13.40
CA GLU A 132 -17.12 26.13 13.64
C GLU A 132 -17.77 26.50 14.99
N ASP A 133 -16.96 26.95 15.96
CA ASP A 133 -17.40 27.32 17.31
C ASP A 133 -17.64 28.84 17.45
N MET A 134 -16.98 29.64 16.60
CA MET A 134 -17.38 31.02 16.37
C MET A 134 -18.49 31.01 15.33
N GLU A 135 -19.71 31.45 15.69
CA GLU A 135 -20.79 31.71 14.73
C GLU A 135 -20.42 32.85 13.76
N PHE A 136 -19.38 32.67 12.95
CA PHE A 136 -19.02 33.60 11.89
C PHE A 136 -20.11 33.50 10.83
N SER A 137 -21.05 34.43 10.92
CA SER A 137 -22.11 34.60 9.95
C SER A 137 -21.73 35.78 9.07
N LEU A 138 -21.37 35.50 7.82
CA LEU A 138 -21.11 36.52 6.80
C LEU A 138 -22.27 37.54 6.74
N MET A 139 -23.50 37.06 6.96
CA MET A 139 -24.70 37.87 7.08
C MET A 139 -24.64 38.88 8.24
N LYS A 140 -24.24 38.43 9.44
CA LYS A 140 -24.08 39.30 10.62
C LYS A 140 -22.95 40.32 10.40
N GLU A 141 -21.84 39.88 9.82
CA GLU A 141 -20.65 40.73 9.61
C GLU A 141 -20.86 41.79 8.52
N MET A 142 -21.55 41.42 7.44
CA MET A 142 -21.87 42.30 6.32
C MET A 142 -23.20 43.05 6.51
N LYS A 143 -23.86 42.88 7.67
CA LYS A 143 -25.20 43.43 7.98
C LYS A 143 -26.25 43.13 6.90
N LEU A 144 -26.15 41.96 6.28
CA LEU A 144 -27.12 41.49 5.30
C LEU A 144 -28.26 40.81 6.05
N SER A 145 -29.51 41.15 5.71
CA SER A 145 -30.71 40.50 6.19
C SER A 145 -31.43 39.82 5.03
N LEU A 146 -31.83 38.56 5.20
CA LEU A 146 -32.67 37.87 4.22
C LEU A 146 -34.04 38.56 4.19
N LEU A 147 -34.57 38.77 2.98
CA LEU A 147 -35.95 39.22 2.84
C LEU A 147 -36.88 38.13 3.37
N SER A 148 -38.00 38.49 4.02
CA SER A 148 -38.88 37.57 4.77
C SER A 148 -39.45 36.38 3.98
N HIS A 149 -39.27 36.34 2.66
CA HIS A 149 -39.76 35.31 1.75
C HIS A 149 -38.64 34.43 1.14
N GLU A 150 -37.37 34.72 1.41
CA GLU A 150 -36.24 33.96 0.89
C GLU A 150 -35.83 32.85 1.87
N LYS A 151 -35.95 31.59 1.44
CA LYS A 151 -35.47 30.45 2.21
C LYS A 151 -33.96 30.27 1.97
N PRO A 152 -33.15 30.04 3.03
CA PRO A 152 -31.75 29.68 2.87
C PRO A 152 -31.61 28.47 1.95
N ILE A 153 -30.67 28.52 1.01
CA ILE A 153 -30.35 27.38 0.16
C ILE A 153 -29.97 26.22 1.07
N GLN A 154 -30.78 25.16 1.07
CA GLN A 154 -30.46 23.98 1.85
C GLN A 154 -29.25 23.31 1.21
N PRO A 155 -28.21 22.97 1.99
CA PRO A 155 -27.08 22.23 1.45
C PRO A 155 -27.60 20.93 0.83
N LEU A 156 -27.20 20.67 -0.43
CA LEU A 156 -27.52 19.43 -1.12
C LEU A 156 -27.13 18.25 -0.22
N ARG A 157 -28.11 17.48 0.25
CA ARG A 157 -27.90 16.34 1.14
C ARG A 157 -26.97 15.34 0.45
N HIS A 158 -25.68 15.40 0.76
CA HIS A 158 -24.76 14.33 0.40
C HIS A 158 -25.13 13.13 1.27
N HIS A 159 -25.75 12.12 0.66
CA HIS A 159 -25.89 10.81 1.26
C HIS A 159 -24.49 10.23 1.46
N HIS A 160 -23.95 10.39 2.67
CA HIS A 160 -22.75 9.67 3.06
C HIS A 160 -23.13 8.21 3.35
N HIS A 161 -22.30 7.29 2.81
CA HIS A 161 -22.46 5.84 2.93
C HIS A 161 -22.48 5.34 4.41
N LYS A 162 -22.96 4.11 4.56
CA LYS A 162 -23.42 3.37 5.77
C LYS A 162 -22.47 3.27 6.99
N SER A 163 -21.23 3.72 6.94
CA SER A 163 -20.27 3.63 8.05
C SER A 163 -20.00 5.01 8.66
N SER A 164 -20.19 5.15 9.98
CA SER A 164 -19.84 6.41 10.66
C SER A 164 -18.34 6.65 10.55
N VAL A 165 -17.90 7.89 10.30
CA VAL A 165 -16.46 8.19 10.18
C VAL A 165 -15.68 7.73 11.40
N GLN A 166 -16.30 7.81 12.58
CA GLN A 166 -15.73 7.32 13.83
C GLN A 166 -15.48 5.81 13.83
N SER A 167 -16.35 4.99 13.22
CA SER A 167 -16.11 3.55 13.12
C SER A 167 -14.95 3.24 12.17
N LEU A 168 -14.83 3.98 11.07
CA LEU A 168 -13.69 3.87 10.15
C LEU A 168 -12.36 4.23 10.83
N VAL A 169 -12.33 5.28 11.65
CA VAL A 169 -11.14 5.66 12.42
C VAL A 169 -10.77 4.56 13.42
N LYS A 170 -11.74 3.96 14.12
CA LYS A 170 -11.50 2.86 15.06
C LYS A 170 -10.90 1.62 14.36
N GLU A 171 -11.41 1.24 13.19
CA GLU A 171 -10.84 0.12 12.43
C GLU A 171 -9.44 0.45 11.92
N ALA A 172 -9.23 1.67 11.42
CA ALA A 172 -7.90 2.13 11.01
C ALA A 172 -6.92 2.15 12.19
N GLU A 173 -7.37 2.52 13.39
CA GLU A 173 -6.57 2.52 14.62
C GLU A 173 -6.20 1.09 15.03
N LYS A 174 -7.14 0.14 15.02
CA LYS A 174 -6.86 -1.29 15.28
C LYS A 174 -5.81 -1.83 14.32
N PHE A 175 -5.98 -1.55 13.03
CA PHE A 175 -5.01 -1.93 12.00
C PHE A 175 -3.64 -1.29 12.28
N TYR A 176 -3.61 0.02 12.57
CA TYR A 176 -2.36 0.73 12.82
C TYR A 176 -1.64 0.21 14.06
N LYS A 177 -2.36 -0.06 15.15
CA LYS A 177 -1.80 -0.68 16.36
C LYS A 177 -1.14 -2.02 16.05
N PHE A 178 -1.75 -2.85 15.22
CA PHE A 178 -1.14 -4.09 14.75
C PHE A 178 0.16 -3.84 13.96
N ILE A 179 0.16 -2.86 13.05
CA ILE A 179 1.37 -2.50 12.28
C ILE A 179 2.49 -2.00 13.21
N LEU A 180 2.16 -1.16 14.20
CA LEU A 180 3.12 -0.65 15.18
C LEU A 180 3.74 -1.77 16.01
N ALA A 181 2.91 -2.69 16.50
CA ALA A 181 3.36 -3.85 17.27
C ALA A 181 4.32 -4.75 16.48
N ASN A 182 4.24 -4.73 15.14
CA ASN A 182 5.08 -5.52 14.24
C ASN A 182 5.96 -4.64 13.33
N SER A 183 6.29 -3.42 13.78
CA SER A 183 6.93 -2.40 12.96
C SER A 183 8.29 -2.83 12.41
N ASN A 184 9.08 -3.57 13.18
CA ASN A 184 10.39 -4.09 12.75
C ASN A 184 10.31 -4.97 11.49
N ALA A 185 9.22 -5.74 11.35
CA ALA A 185 9.02 -6.61 10.19
C ALA A 185 8.30 -5.89 9.04
N LEU A 186 7.32 -5.05 9.35
CA LEU A 186 6.39 -4.50 8.34
C LEU A 186 6.80 -3.11 7.81
N LEU A 187 7.62 -2.35 8.53
CA LEU A 187 8.00 -0.99 8.17
C LEU A 187 9.52 -0.87 8.01
N ASN A 188 9.95 -0.21 6.92
CA ASN A 188 11.37 0.03 6.63
C ASN A 188 11.96 1.24 7.40
N GLY A 189 11.28 1.78 8.42
CA GLY A 189 11.68 3.00 9.11
C GLY A 189 10.94 3.23 10.41
N ARG A 190 11.30 4.32 11.12
CA ARG A 190 10.70 4.67 12.41
C ARG A 190 9.19 4.85 12.28
N SER A 191 8.45 4.08 13.06
CA SER A 191 7.00 4.18 13.13
C SER A 191 6.58 5.52 13.73
N LYS A 192 5.64 6.19 13.10
CA LYS A 192 5.00 7.39 13.66
C LYS A 192 3.81 6.95 14.54
N PRO A 193 3.38 7.75 15.53
CA PRO A 193 2.14 7.47 16.28
C PRO A 193 0.92 7.49 15.33
N PHE A 194 -0.25 7.06 15.77
CA PHE A 194 -1.47 7.18 14.96
C PHE A 194 -2.07 8.60 15.07
N GLU A 195 -1.92 9.18 16.25
CA GLU A 195 -2.40 10.49 16.65
C GLU A 195 -1.68 11.60 15.90
N VAL A 196 -2.38 12.71 15.67
CA VAL A 196 -1.75 13.96 15.23
C VAL A 196 -1.23 14.69 16.45
N ILE A 197 0.08 14.89 16.52
CA ILE A 197 0.72 15.60 17.62
C ILE A 197 0.95 17.04 17.18
N TYR A 198 0.36 17.97 17.92
CA TYR A 198 0.52 19.40 17.72
C TYR A 198 1.50 19.96 18.73
N GLU A 199 2.69 20.28 18.24
CA GLU A 199 3.70 21.02 18.99
C GLU A 199 3.29 22.49 19.09
N PRO A 200 3.42 23.13 20.28
CA PRO A 200 3.21 24.56 20.41
C PRO A 200 4.29 25.33 19.63
N THR A 201 3.97 26.57 19.28
CA THR A 201 4.96 27.50 18.73
C THR A 201 6.00 27.89 19.79
N ARG A 202 7.09 28.57 19.37
CA ARG A 202 8.10 29.10 20.31
C ARG A 202 7.53 30.00 21.41
N PHE A 203 6.36 30.59 21.18
CA PHE A 203 5.67 31.45 22.13
C PHE A 203 4.64 30.70 23.00
N GLY A 204 4.58 29.37 22.93
CA GLY A 204 3.60 28.58 23.67
C GLY A 204 2.17 28.70 23.12
N LEU A 205 1.99 29.19 21.90
CA LEU A 205 0.68 29.36 21.24
C LEU A 205 0.37 28.21 20.27
N PRO A 206 -0.91 27.93 20.00
CA PRO A 206 -1.30 26.92 19.01
C PRO A 206 -0.79 27.30 17.61
N LYS A 207 -0.45 26.28 16.82
CA LYS A 207 -0.15 26.47 15.39
C LYS A 207 -1.35 27.06 14.66
N SER A 208 -1.07 27.79 13.58
CA SER A 208 -2.11 28.32 12.69
C SER A 208 -3.06 27.22 12.20
N VAL A 209 -4.31 27.57 11.89
CA VAL A 209 -5.32 26.63 11.39
C VAL A 209 -4.79 25.88 10.16
N ALA A 210 -4.17 26.61 9.22
CA ALA A 210 -3.59 26.03 8.02
C ALA A 210 -2.49 25.00 8.32
N ALA A 211 -1.60 25.29 9.28
CA ALA A 211 -0.55 24.36 9.70
C ALA A 211 -1.15 23.10 10.36
N ARG A 212 -2.16 23.25 11.22
CA ARG A 212 -2.84 22.10 11.85
C ARG A 212 -3.59 21.22 10.84
N GLU A 213 -4.22 21.84 9.85
CA GLU A 213 -4.87 21.11 8.75
C GLU A 213 -3.85 20.37 7.87
N HIS A 214 -2.69 21.00 7.61
CA HIS A 214 -1.60 20.35 6.89
C HIS A 214 -1.09 19.12 7.65
N ASP A 215 -0.85 19.24 8.95
CA ASP A 215 -0.42 18.14 9.82
C ASP A 215 -1.43 16.97 9.79
N LEU A 216 -2.73 17.27 9.93
CA LEU A 216 -3.80 16.28 9.84
C LEU A 216 -3.86 15.61 8.46
N ARG A 217 -3.85 16.40 7.38
CA ARG A 217 -3.88 15.89 6.01
C ARG A 217 -2.71 14.96 5.75
N THR A 218 -1.52 15.36 6.16
CA THR A 218 -0.29 14.57 6.02
C THR A 218 -0.40 13.25 6.79
N LYS A 219 -0.97 13.27 8.00
CA LYS A 219 -1.19 12.08 8.81
C LYS A 219 -2.18 11.09 8.18
N VAL A 220 -3.36 11.58 7.80
CA VAL A 220 -4.39 10.76 7.14
C VAL A 220 -3.83 10.17 5.84
N THR A 221 -3.11 10.98 5.05
CA THR A 221 -2.49 10.51 3.80
C THR A 221 -1.44 9.43 4.06
N HIS A 222 -0.64 9.57 5.11
CA HIS A 222 0.32 8.55 5.52
C HIS A 222 -0.37 7.23 5.89
N VAL A 223 -1.42 7.26 6.71
CA VAL A 223 -2.19 6.05 7.07
C VAL A 223 -2.84 5.42 5.83
N LYS A 224 -3.41 6.22 4.92
CA LYS A 224 -3.94 5.73 3.64
C LYS A 224 -2.87 5.04 2.80
N ASN A 225 -1.65 5.57 2.77
CA ASN A 225 -0.55 4.95 2.06
C ASN A 225 -0.15 3.62 2.68
N ILE A 226 -0.11 3.52 4.01
CA ILE A 226 0.14 2.26 4.71
C ILE A 226 -0.94 1.24 4.38
N ILE A 227 -2.23 1.59 4.43
CA ILE A 227 -3.33 0.68 4.07
C ILE A 227 -3.21 0.19 2.61
N ARG A 228 -2.77 1.06 1.70
CA ARG A 228 -2.55 0.68 0.29
C ARG A 228 -1.36 -0.26 0.10
N GLN A 229 -0.28 -0.04 0.83
CA GLN A 229 0.97 -0.81 0.72
C GLN A 229 0.87 -2.15 1.45
N LEU A 230 0.41 -2.12 2.70
CA LEU A 230 0.33 -3.27 3.60
C LEU A 230 -1.06 -3.89 3.50
N ARG A 231 -1.24 -4.74 2.50
CA ARG A 231 -2.45 -5.54 2.35
C ARG A 231 -2.22 -6.97 2.85
N PRO A 232 -3.16 -7.55 3.62
CA PRO A 232 -3.04 -8.93 4.07
C PRO A 232 -3.12 -9.89 2.88
N LEU A 233 -2.45 -11.03 3.01
CA LEU A 233 -2.65 -12.20 2.15
C LEU A 233 -3.71 -13.13 2.74
N SER A 234 -4.30 -14.00 1.92
CA SER A 234 -5.11 -15.09 2.48
C SER A 234 -4.21 -16.07 3.24
N ARG A 235 -4.76 -16.73 4.26
CA ARG A 235 -4.04 -17.72 5.06
C ARG A 235 -3.44 -18.82 4.18
N GLU A 236 -4.21 -19.35 3.24
CA GLU A 236 -3.76 -20.38 2.30
C GLU A 236 -2.61 -19.92 1.40
N GLN A 237 -2.66 -18.69 0.91
CA GLN A 237 -1.59 -18.11 0.10
C GLN A 237 -0.31 -17.99 0.92
N LEU A 238 -0.43 -17.51 2.16
CA LEU A 238 0.71 -17.32 3.03
C LEU A 238 1.33 -18.65 3.47
N THR A 239 0.52 -19.67 3.78
CA THR A 239 1.00 -21.03 4.09
C THR A 239 1.75 -21.62 2.90
N HIS A 240 1.20 -21.50 1.69
CA HIS A 240 1.87 -21.94 0.46
C HIS A 240 3.23 -21.26 0.27
N LEU A 241 3.29 -19.94 0.39
CA LEU A 241 4.55 -19.20 0.24
C LEU A 241 5.55 -19.56 1.35
N ALA A 242 5.09 -19.84 2.56
CA ALA A 242 5.92 -20.35 3.65
C ALA A 242 6.48 -21.75 3.37
N GLU A 243 5.69 -22.65 2.76
CA GLU A 243 6.16 -23.97 2.31
C GLU A 243 7.30 -23.81 1.30
N VAL A 244 7.13 -22.96 0.29
CA VAL A 244 8.17 -22.61 -0.71
C VAL A 244 9.42 -22.03 -0.05
N ALA A 245 9.25 -21.08 0.86
CA ALA A 245 10.34 -20.46 1.60
C ALA A 245 11.11 -21.50 2.45
N SER A 246 10.40 -22.43 3.10
CA SER A 246 11.00 -23.44 3.97
C SER A 246 11.83 -24.44 3.16
N GLY A 247 11.32 -24.82 1.98
CA GLY A 247 11.99 -25.77 1.12
C GLY A 247 12.03 -27.20 1.64
N LYS A 248 11.24 -27.51 2.68
CA LYS A 248 11.19 -28.83 3.34
C LYS A 248 10.38 -29.87 2.57
N ILE A 249 9.48 -29.40 1.69
CA ILE A 249 8.53 -30.25 0.96
C ILE A 249 8.97 -30.32 -0.50
N GLU A 250 9.25 -31.53 -1.00
CA GLU A 250 9.66 -31.78 -2.40
C GLU A 250 8.48 -31.95 -3.37
N GLU A 251 7.33 -31.39 -3.05
CA GLU A 251 6.17 -31.43 -3.91
C GLU A 251 6.40 -30.57 -5.17
N GLU A 252 5.88 -31.05 -6.30
CA GLU A 252 6.05 -30.39 -7.60
C GLU A 252 5.55 -28.93 -7.58
N ARG A 253 4.46 -28.65 -6.85
CA ARG A 253 3.87 -27.30 -6.72
C ARG A 253 4.80 -26.28 -6.06
N VAL A 254 5.77 -26.74 -5.25
CA VAL A 254 6.71 -25.93 -4.47
C VAL A 254 8.02 -25.70 -5.23
N ARG A 255 8.26 -26.49 -6.30
CA ARG A 255 9.48 -26.38 -7.11
C ARG A 255 9.52 -25.04 -7.85
N ILE A 256 10.71 -24.45 -7.87
CA ILE A 256 10.97 -23.24 -8.66
C ILE A 256 10.92 -23.56 -10.15
N ASN A 257 10.33 -22.65 -10.92
CA ASN A 257 10.13 -22.79 -12.36
C ASN A 257 11.42 -23.17 -13.11
N PRO A 258 11.51 -24.36 -13.73
CA PRO A 258 12.70 -24.80 -14.45
C PRO A 258 12.99 -23.96 -15.71
N SER A 259 11.96 -23.31 -16.27
CA SER A 259 12.10 -22.43 -17.43
C SER A 259 12.89 -21.17 -17.10
N PHE A 260 12.88 -20.72 -15.84
CA PHE A 260 13.72 -19.61 -15.39
C PHE A 260 15.20 -19.97 -15.51
N PHE A 261 15.64 -21.11 -14.97
CA PHE A 261 17.05 -21.51 -15.04
C PHE A 261 17.52 -21.68 -16.48
N ARG A 262 16.71 -22.30 -17.36
CA ARG A 262 17.01 -22.40 -18.79
C ARG A 262 17.16 -21.02 -19.45
N TYR A 263 16.29 -20.08 -19.11
CA TYR A 263 16.35 -18.72 -19.61
C TYR A 263 17.60 -17.98 -19.10
N ALA A 264 17.85 -18.03 -17.79
CA ALA A 264 18.98 -17.37 -17.15
C ALA A 264 20.32 -17.91 -17.65
N SER A 265 20.47 -19.23 -17.80
CA SER A 265 21.66 -19.85 -18.40
C SER A 265 21.89 -19.39 -19.84
N ARG A 266 20.84 -19.26 -20.65
CA ARG A 266 20.97 -18.74 -22.03
C ARG A 266 21.40 -17.27 -22.03
N GLN A 267 20.84 -16.44 -21.16
CA GLN A 267 21.25 -15.04 -21.04
C GLN A 267 22.70 -14.93 -20.58
N HIS A 268 23.09 -15.71 -19.56
CA HIS A 268 24.47 -15.75 -19.08
C HIS A 268 25.46 -16.23 -20.16
N ASN A 269 25.08 -17.24 -20.95
CA ASN A 269 25.91 -17.75 -22.04
C ASN A 269 26.05 -16.77 -23.20
N ALA A 270 25.03 -15.95 -23.50
CA ALA A 270 25.12 -14.91 -24.53
C ALA A 270 26.13 -13.81 -24.19
N ILE A 271 26.52 -13.67 -22.92
CA ILE A 271 27.59 -12.74 -22.48
C ILE A 271 28.98 -13.26 -22.91
N ASN A 272 29.10 -14.53 -23.32
CA ASN A 272 30.37 -15.09 -23.77
C ASN A 272 30.87 -14.49 -25.09
N ASP A 273 29.98 -13.87 -25.87
CA ASP A 273 30.30 -13.26 -27.16
C ASP A 273 30.74 -11.78 -27.02
N VAL A 274 30.87 -11.29 -25.78
CA VAL A 274 31.22 -9.90 -25.45
C VAL A 274 32.72 -9.79 -25.13
N SER A 275 33.29 -8.59 -25.27
CA SER A 275 34.72 -8.34 -25.02
C SER A 275 35.16 -8.84 -23.62
N PRO A 276 36.43 -9.30 -23.46
CA PRO A 276 36.89 -9.90 -22.21
C PRO A 276 36.72 -8.99 -20.97
N PHE A 277 36.86 -7.68 -21.13
CA PHE A 277 36.73 -6.69 -20.06
C PHE A 277 35.27 -6.53 -19.60
N GLU A 278 34.35 -6.41 -20.55
CA GLU A 278 32.90 -6.35 -20.27
C GLU A 278 32.38 -7.68 -19.71
N ARG A 279 32.96 -8.81 -20.15
CA ARG A 279 32.62 -10.15 -19.66
C ARG A 279 32.87 -10.29 -18.16
N ILE A 280 33.97 -9.76 -17.63
CA ILE A 280 34.27 -9.80 -16.18
C ILE A 280 33.23 -8.98 -15.41
N TYR A 281 32.94 -7.77 -15.86
CA TYR A 281 31.97 -6.87 -15.22
C TYR A 281 30.54 -7.43 -15.25
N LEU A 282 30.10 -7.94 -16.40
CA LEU A 282 28.76 -8.51 -16.58
C LEU A 282 28.60 -9.83 -15.81
N ARG A 283 29.62 -10.68 -15.74
CA ARG A 283 29.57 -11.94 -14.97
C ARG A 283 29.52 -11.71 -13.47
N GLN A 284 30.22 -10.71 -12.94
CA GLN A 284 30.12 -10.34 -11.52
C GLN A 284 28.72 -9.82 -11.16
N LYS A 285 28.03 -9.16 -12.10
CA LYS A 285 26.66 -8.66 -11.89
C LYS A 285 25.55 -9.68 -12.14
N GLN A 286 25.79 -10.73 -12.92
CA GLN A 286 24.75 -11.66 -13.40
C GLN A 286 25.06 -13.12 -13.05
N LEU A 287 25.33 -13.40 -11.77
CA LEU A 287 25.29 -14.77 -11.26
C LEU A 287 23.86 -15.29 -11.39
N VAL A 288 23.68 -16.41 -12.08
CA VAL A 288 22.38 -17.09 -12.16
C VAL A 288 22.03 -17.60 -10.76
N PRO A 289 20.97 -17.10 -10.11
CA PRO A 289 20.64 -17.52 -8.76
C PRO A 289 20.24 -18.99 -8.79
N ASN A 290 20.69 -19.74 -7.80
CA ASN A 290 20.21 -21.10 -7.59
C ASN A 290 18.87 -21.09 -6.83
N GLU A 291 18.28 -22.26 -6.65
CA GLU A 291 17.01 -22.39 -5.93
C GLU A 291 17.09 -21.87 -4.48
N ARG A 292 18.23 -22.05 -3.80
CA ARG A 292 18.44 -21.53 -2.44
C ARG A 292 18.41 -20.00 -2.40
N ASN A 293 18.98 -19.31 -3.39
CA ASN A 293 18.90 -17.85 -3.52
C ASN A 293 17.45 -17.40 -3.73
N ILE A 294 16.69 -18.11 -4.57
CA ILE A 294 15.29 -17.77 -4.82
C ILE A 294 14.45 -17.96 -3.56
N ARG A 295 14.63 -19.08 -2.84
CA ARG A 295 13.97 -19.34 -1.55
C ARG A 295 14.33 -18.31 -0.48
N TYR A 296 15.53 -17.71 -0.52
CA TYR A 296 15.87 -16.59 0.36
C TYR A 296 14.95 -15.38 0.14
N PHE A 297 14.65 -15.02 -1.11
CA PHE A 297 13.71 -13.92 -1.41
C PHE A 297 12.27 -14.26 -1.00
N TYR A 298 11.85 -15.52 -1.11
CA TYR A 298 10.57 -15.97 -0.55
C TYR A 298 10.54 -15.80 0.98
N ARG A 299 11.61 -16.17 1.69
CA ARG A 299 11.67 -16.00 3.15
C ARG A 299 11.54 -14.54 3.54
N ASP A 300 12.36 -13.67 2.94
CA ASP A 300 12.30 -12.22 3.22
C ASP A 300 10.92 -11.62 2.94
N TYR A 301 10.24 -12.10 1.88
CA TYR A 301 8.88 -11.69 1.59
C TYR A 301 7.89 -12.15 2.67
N VAL A 302 7.85 -13.47 2.95
CA VAL A 302 6.87 -14.12 3.83
C VAL A 302 6.94 -13.59 5.25
N THR A 303 8.14 -13.32 5.78
CA THR A 303 8.30 -12.78 7.14
C THR A 303 7.76 -11.36 7.30
N LYS A 304 7.60 -10.64 6.19
CA LYS A 304 7.01 -9.30 6.14
C LYS A 304 5.53 -9.32 5.73
N GLN A 305 4.90 -10.50 5.72
CA GLN A 305 3.47 -10.65 5.42
C GLN A 305 2.66 -11.01 6.66
N PHE A 306 1.38 -10.68 6.58
CA PHE A 306 0.37 -11.00 7.57
C PHE A 306 -0.93 -11.40 6.87
N TYR A 307 -1.83 -11.99 7.63
CA TYR A 307 -3.14 -12.43 7.15
C TYR A 307 -4.23 -12.03 8.14
N LYS A 308 -5.47 -12.08 7.66
CA LYS A 308 -6.67 -11.92 8.49
C LYS A 308 -7.24 -13.30 8.77
N ASP A 309 -7.39 -13.66 10.04
CA ASP A 309 -7.98 -14.94 10.45
C ASP A 309 -9.50 -14.91 10.30
N GLU A 310 -10.15 -16.06 10.50
CA GLU A 310 -11.62 -16.21 10.38
C GLU A 310 -12.38 -15.26 11.32
N ASP A 311 -11.83 -15.02 12.52
CA ASP A 311 -12.38 -14.07 13.51
C ASP A 311 -12.19 -12.59 13.13
N GLY A 312 -11.58 -12.31 11.97
CA GLY A 312 -11.26 -10.97 11.50
C GLY A 312 -10.03 -10.34 12.15
N THR A 313 -9.33 -11.07 13.01
CA THR A 313 -8.10 -10.61 13.68
C THR A 313 -6.89 -10.69 12.74
N LEU A 314 -5.99 -9.71 12.84
CA LEU A 314 -4.76 -9.68 12.05
C LEU A 314 -3.67 -10.47 12.77
N LYS A 315 -3.01 -11.37 12.04
CA LYS A 315 -1.94 -12.22 12.56
C LYS A 315 -0.76 -12.20 11.60
N MET A 316 0.45 -12.12 12.16
CA MET A 316 1.68 -12.27 11.38
C MET A 316 1.79 -13.67 10.79
N GLY A 317 2.52 -13.80 9.68
CA GLY A 317 2.76 -15.08 9.06
C GLY A 317 3.43 -16.10 9.99
N PRO A 318 3.29 -17.40 9.66
CA PRO A 318 3.80 -18.49 10.49
C PRO A 318 5.34 -18.54 10.54
N MET A 319 6.02 -17.91 9.57
CA MET A 319 7.47 -17.75 9.61
C MET A 319 7.86 -16.53 10.44
N ARG A 320 8.46 -16.78 11.60
CA ARG A 320 9.23 -15.80 12.36
C ARG A 320 10.71 -16.16 12.25
N PHE A 321 11.58 -15.17 12.04
CA PHE A 321 12.99 -15.35 12.37
C PHE A 321 13.15 -15.17 13.88
N TYR A 322 13.94 -16.06 14.50
CA TYR A 322 14.61 -15.72 15.74
C TYR A 322 15.65 -14.65 15.39
N ASP A 323 15.62 -13.52 16.10
CA ASP A 323 16.66 -12.50 16.06
C ASP A 323 18.02 -13.07 16.51
#